data_AF-A0ABD4SWS5-F1
#
_entry.id   AF-A0ABD4SWS5-F1
#
_cell.length_a   1.000
_cell.length_b   1.000
_cell.length_c   1.000
_cell.angle_alpha   90.00
_cell.angle_beta   90.00
_cell.angle_gamma   90.00
#
_symmetry.space_group_name_H-M   'P 1'
#
loop_
_entity.id
_entity.type
_entity.pdbx_description
1 polymer ?
#
loop_
_entity_poly.entity_id
_entity_poly.type
_entity_poly.pdbx_seq_one_letter_code
_entity_poly.pdbx_strand_id
1 'polypeptide(L)'
;MTSILTPMLDKPLLQRAIEQLVRLGCRHVHVLLGITPEPVRTFLAEGERWGITLRYHYRWSDRDLADNFKPLRLSPASRYWLASAETVPVLVPDEQSGGIGWRTGTVTHWSGWGCFSGDWLAGLKGVASREALEALLLEQHSISRLVGSPPLSASSDEDFLDSCKACLLQLAPEDGPQILPGKGAVLHPSARIDGPCYIGPLARIGAGANIGPNAVIGEGSVIDRGATVADCVVLPDTYVGIELELKHAIAAPGQLSSVAHGAVLTCLEPTLLAAVNQPVATRQGLSFMQRCGVLLLRVLLLPLYLLVRQWTAGSSSSVQLCLPGHLQWQQTVPLAPAISTGKPEERLVRHFSGTFYPGLALLPKGLLVLCGLTLRDASEVQQLPDYWRGLYANHRCGLLNEAVLLPADEATSSRHYACDAYACAHGHSMYAISLMLRYLYQVAGAVLRLGMAAWSGAAR
;
A
#
# COMPACT_ATOMS: atom_id res chain seq x y z
N MET A 1 7.56 -12.28 -6.80
CA MET A 1 7.23 -11.17 -5.86
C MET A 1 6.55 -11.68 -4.58
N THR A 2 6.54 -12.99 -4.38
CA THR A 2 5.65 -13.69 -3.47
C THR A 2 6.44 -14.26 -2.29
N SER A 3 5.80 -14.26 -1.13
CA SER A 3 6.33 -14.76 0.14
C SER A 3 5.17 -15.36 0.95
N ILE A 4 5.49 -16.17 1.95
CA ILE A 4 4.51 -16.70 2.92
C ILE A 4 3.75 -15.60 3.68
N LEU A 5 4.27 -14.37 3.68
CA LEU A 5 3.66 -13.18 4.26
C LEU A 5 2.92 -12.30 3.23
N THR A 6 3.01 -12.61 1.93
CA THR A 6 2.27 -11.88 0.90
C THR A 6 0.77 -12.17 1.08
N PRO A 7 -0.10 -11.14 1.13
CA PRO A 7 -1.51 -11.34 1.41
C PRO A 7 -2.24 -11.99 0.22
N MET A 8 -3.02 -13.03 0.50
CA MET A 8 -3.95 -13.66 -0.44
C MET A 8 -5.38 -13.36 0.02
N LEU A 9 -6.06 -12.43 -0.66
CA LEU A 9 -7.37 -11.89 -0.25
C LEU A 9 -7.34 -11.43 1.22
N ASP A 10 -6.43 -10.50 1.50
CA ASP A 10 -6.16 -9.86 2.81
C ASP A 10 -5.59 -10.73 3.93
N LYS A 11 -5.38 -12.03 3.69
CA LYS A 11 -4.74 -12.94 4.66
C LYS A 11 -3.49 -13.60 4.09
N PRO A 12 -2.31 -13.47 4.72
CA PRO A 12 -1.12 -14.17 4.27
C PRO A 12 -1.24 -15.69 4.49
N LEU A 13 -0.49 -16.47 3.70
CA LEU A 13 -0.45 -17.93 3.82
C LEU A 13 -0.06 -18.39 5.23
N LEU A 14 0.91 -17.72 5.85
CA LEU A 14 1.35 -18.04 7.21
C LEU A 14 0.20 -17.91 8.23
N GLN A 15 -0.64 -16.88 8.11
CA GLN A 15 -1.81 -16.73 8.97
C GLN A 15 -2.81 -17.86 8.74
N ARG A 16 -3.05 -18.22 7.47
CA ARG A 16 -3.95 -19.33 7.11
C ARG A 16 -3.45 -20.65 7.69
N ALA A 17 -2.14 -20.90 7.66
CA ALA A 17 -1.53 -22.08 8.28
C ALA A 17 -1.79 -22.11 9.80
N ILE A 18 -1.56 -21.01 10.52
CA ILE A 18 -1.84 -20.95 11.96
C ILE A 18 -3.32 -21.14 12.26
N GLU A 19 -4.21 -20.45 11.52
CA GLU A 19 -5.67 -20.58 11.70
C GLU A 19 -6.13 -22.04 11.47
N GLN A 20 -5.56 -22.76 10.50
CA GLN A 20 -5.85 -24.18 10.28
C GLN A 20 -5.33 -25.06 11.43
N LEU A 21 -4.12 -24.84 11.93
CA LEU A 21 -3.60 -25.57 13.09
C LEU A 21 -4.47 -25.36 14.34
N VAL A 22 -4.97 -24.15 14.55
CA VAL A 22 -5.89 -23.82 15.65
C VAL A 22 -7.22 -24.56 15.48
N ARG A 23 -7.76 -24.63 14.26
CA ARG A 23 -8.98 -25.40 13.95
C ARG A 23 -8.81 -26.90 14.23
N LEU A 24 -7.63 -27.45 14.01
CA LEU A 24 -7.27 -28.83 14.34
C LEU A 24 -7.06 -29.07 15.86
N GLY A 25 -7.25 -28.04 16.68
CA GLY A 25 -7.13 -28.14 18.15
C GLY A 25 -5.70 -28.00 18.68
N CYS A 26 -4.72 -27.63 17.85
CA CYS A 26 -3.35 -27.41 18.30
C CYS A 26 -3.25 -26.16 19.18
N ARG A 27 -2.84 -26.33 20.45
CA ARG A 27 -2.61 -25.23 21.40
C ARG A 27 -1.15 -24.83 21.56
N HIS A 28 -0.23 -25.74 21.22
CA HIS A 28 1.21 -25.54 21.30
C HIS A 28 1.82 -25.78 19.93
N VAL A 29 2.46 -24.75 19.36
CA VAL A 29 3.01 -24.80 18.01
C VAL A 29 4.50 -24.45 18.05
N HIS A 30 5.31 -25.33 17.48
CA HIS A 30 6.74 -25.12 17.31
C HIS A 30 7.00 -24.59 15.90
N VAL A 31 7.55 -23.38 15.80
CA VAL A 31 7.85 -22.73 14.54
C VAL A 31 9.33 -22.91 14.22
N LEU A 32 9.62 -23.61 13.13
CA LEU A 32 10.98 -23.77 12.61
C LEU A 32 11.29 -22.60 11.66
N LEU A 33 12.16 -21.71 12.09
CA LEU A 33 12.52 -20.50 11.35
C LEU A 33 13.69 -20.77 10.40
N GLY A 34 13.54 -20.32 9.15
CA GLY A 34 14.58 -20.37 8.12
C GLY A 34 15.56 -19.19 8.20
N ILE A 35 16.15 -18.87 7.05
CA ILE A 35 17.26 -17.91 6.90
C ILE A 35 16.84 -16.47 7.27
N THR A 36 15.58 -16.09 7.02
CA THR A 36 15.03 -14.75 7.28
C THR A 36 13.93 -14.80 8.35
N PRO A 37 14.27 -14.92 9.64
CA PRO A 37 13.32 -15.17 10.72
C PRO A 37 12.49 -13.95 11.13
N GLU A 38 13.03 -12.74 11.00
CA GLU A 38 12.47 -11.52 11.61
C GLU A 38 11.05 -11.16 11.14
N PRO A 39 10.72 -11.22 9.83
CA PRO A 39 9.36 -10.91 9.37
C PRO A 39 8.33 -11.91 9.94
N VAL A 40 8.69 -13.19 10.01
CA VAL A 40 7.84 -14.26 10.54
C VAL A 40 7.61 -14.08 12.04
N ARG A 41 8.67 -13.79 12.80
CA ARG A 41 8.58 -13.52 14.25
C ARG A 41 7.74 -12.29 14.55
N THR A 42 7.95 -11.21 13.79
CA THR A 42 7.18 -9.96 13.95
C THR A 42 5.70 -10.20 13.69
N PHE A 43 5.38 -10.98 12.65
CA PHE A 43 3.99 -11.27 12.28
C PHE A 43 3.28 -12.17 13.30
N LEU A 44 3.94 -13.24 13.75
CA LEU A 44 3.37 -14.22 14.67
C LEU A 44 3.40 -13.77 16.14
N ALA A 45 4.34 -12.91 16.51
CA ALA A 45 4.56 -12.43 17.87
C ALA A 45 4.58 -13.58 18.89
N GLU A 46 3.77 -13.53 19.95
CA GLU A 46 3.70 -14.61 20.95
C GLU A 46 2.56 -15.63 20.68
N GLY A 47 1.74 -15.40 19.64
CA GLY A 47 0.62 -16.27 19.29
C GLY A 47 -0.68 -15.97 20.04
N GLU A 48 -0.70 -14.99 20.94
CA GLU A 48 -1.87 -14.61 21.76
C GLU A 48 -3.10 -14.27 20.90
N ARG A 49 -2.89 -13.67 19.72
CA ARG A 49 -3.94 -13.36 18.73
C ARG A 49 -4.81 -14.57 18.36
N TRP A 50 -4.25 -15.77 18.46
CA TRP A 50 -4.93 -17.02 18.13
C TRP A 50 -5.15 -17.91 19.36
N GLY A 51 -4.80 -17.46 20.57
CA GLY A 51 -4.94 -18.23 21.80
C GLY A 51 -4.02 -19.45 21.90
N ILE A 52 -2.87 -19.43 21.21
CA ILE A 52 -1.90 -20.53 21.19
C ILE A 52 -0.55 -20.10 21.76
N THR A 53 0.24 -21.06 22.22
CA THR A 53 1.63 -20.82 22.62
C THR A 53 2.58 -21.15 21.48
N LEU A 54 3.35 -20.15 21.04
CA LEU A 54 4.38 -20.31 20.03
C LEU A 54 5.76 -20.52 20.64
N ARG A 55 6.53 -21.46 20.09
CA ARG A 55 7.96 -21.64 20.41
C ARG A 55 8.79 -21.59 19.13
N TYR A 56 9.77 -20.69 19.11
CA TYR A 56 10.62 -20.49 17.94
C TYR A 56 11.91 -21.30 18.03
N HIS A 57 12.23 -22.01 16.96
CA HIS A 57 13.46 -22.77 16.81
C HIS A 57 14.12 -22.39 15.50
N TYR A 58 15.45 -22.24 15.49
CA TYR A 58 16.18 -21.99 14.26
C TYR A 58 16.43 -23.31 13.54
N ARG A 59 16.10 -23.37 12.26
CA ARG A 59 16.39 -24.52 11.41
C ARG A 59 17.80 -24.39 10.85
N TRP A 60 18.60 -25.44 10.99
CA TRP A 60 19.88 -25.55 10.30
C TRP A 60 19.66 -26.18 8.93
N SER A 61 19.99 -25.44 7.86
CA SER A 61 19.87 -25.89 6.47
C SER A 61 20.76 -27.09 6.15
N ASP A 62 21.89 -27.20 6.84
CA ASP A 62 22.94 -28.19 6.53
C ASP A 62 22.72 -29.52 7.27
N ARG A 63 21.58 -29.67 7.97
CA ARG A 63 21.22 -30.84 8.75
C ARG A 63 19.96 -31.50 8.21
N ASP A 64 19.85 -32.80 8.48
CA ASP A 64 18.62 -33.57 8.25
C ASP A 64 17.44 -32.92 8.99
N LEU A 65 16.25 -32.99 8.40
CA LEU A 65 15.01 -32.55 9.04
C LEU A 65 14.83 -33.23 10.40
N ALA A 66 15.19 -34.51 10.52
CA ALA A 66 15.14 -35.24 11.77
C ALA A 66 16.01 -34.63 12.88
N ASP A 67 17.19 -34.10 12.52
CA ASP A 67 18.07 -33.43 13.48
C ASP A 67 17.49 -32.12 14.00
N ASN A 68 16.67 -31.44 13.19
CA ASN A 68 15.95 -30.24 13.58
C ASN A 68 14.79 -30.54 14.55
N PHE A 69 14.31 -31.80 14.62
CA PHE A 69 13.28 -32.22 15.58
C PHE A 69 13.84 -32.62 16.95
N LYS A 70 15.11 -33.03 17.04
CA LYS A 70 15.74 -33.43 18.31
C LYS A 70 15.62 -32.38 19.44
N PRO A 71 15.83 -31.07 19.20
CA PRO A 71 15.66 -30.04 20.22
C PRO A 71 14.23 -29.89 20.74
N LEU A 72 13.22 -30.36 20.00
CA LEU A 72 11.81 -30.21 20.34
C LEU A 72 11.37 -31.13 21.49
N ARG A 73 12.15 -32.19 21.80
CA ARG A 73 11.85 -33.20 22.83
C ARG A 73 10.44 -33.76 22.71
N LEU A 74 10.11 -34.25 21.50
CA LEU A 74 8.80 -34.85 21.20
C LEU A 74 8.60 -36.13 22.02
N SER A 75 7.38 -36.33 22.52
CA SER A 75 6.99 -37.54 23.25
C SER A 75 6.63 -38.65 22.24
N PRO A 76 7.23 -39.84 22.34
CA PRO A 76 6.94 -41.02 21.54
C PRO A 76 5.46 -41.28 21.23
N ALA A 77 4.64 -41.30 22.28
CA ALA A 77 3.24 -41.68 22.24
C ALA A 77 2.30 -40.56 21.77
N SER A 78 2.80 -39.33 21.67
CA SER A 78 1.99 -38.18 21.27
C SER A 78 1.90 -38.05 19.75
N ARG A 79 0.80 -37.47 19.27
CA ARG A 79 0.61 -37.11 17.85
C ARG A 79 0.97 -35.66 17.62
N TYR A 80 1.61 -35.41 16.48
CA TYR A 80 2.09 -34.09 16.08
C TYR A 80 1.67 -33.80 14.65
N TRP A 81 1.16 -32.58 14.44
CA TRP A 81 0.92 -32.05 13.11
C TRP A 81 2.22 -31.47 12.55
N LEU A 82 2.65 -32.02 11.42
CA LEU A 82 3.68 -31.42 10.58
C LEU A 82 2.96 -30.58 9.52
N ALA A 83 3.26 -29.28 9.49
CA ALA A 83 2.61 -28.33 8.61
C ALA A 83 3.65 -27.42 7.95
N SER A 84 3.61 -27.34 6.63
CA SER A 84 4.39 -26.36 5.87
C SER A 84 3.68 -25.01 5.84
N ALA A 85 4.43 -23.93 6.07
CA ALA A 85 3.93 -22.57 5.89
C ALA A 85 3.88 -22.13 4.40
N GLU A 86 4.57 -22.85 3.52
CA GLU A 86 4.67 -22.55 2.09
C GLU A 86 3.50 -23.11 1.30
N THR A 87 2.96 -24.25 1.74
CA THR A 87 1.83 -24.91 1.10
C THR A 87 0.75 -25.20 2.13
N VAL A 88 -0.42 -24.61 1.97
CA VAL A 88 -1.53 -24.74 2.93
C VAL A 88 -2.73 -25.39 2.25
N PRO A 89 -3.14 -26.61 2.66
CA PRO A 89 -4.35 -27.23 2.15
C PRO A 89 -5.56 -26.33 2.39
N VAL A 90 -6.42 -26.21 1.38
CA VAL A 90 -7.70 -25.50 1.47
C VAL A 90 -8.56 -26.09 2.59
N LEU A 91 -8.67 -27.42 2.60
CA LEU A 91 -9.42 -28.18 3.59
C LEU A 91 -8.46 -29.16 4.26
N VAL A 92 -8.36 -29.10 5.59
CA VAL A 92 -7.65 -30.12 6.36
C VAL A 92 -8.71 -31.11 6.89
N PRO A 93 -8.64 -32.39 6.49
CA PRO A 93 -9.59 -33.40 6.95
C PRO A 93 -9.42 -33.75 8.45
N ASP A 94 -10.53 -34.12 9.10
CA ASP A 94 -10.54 -34.62 10.48
C ASP A 94 -9.75 -35.93 10.66
N GLU A 95 -9.16 -36.06 11.86
CA GLU A 95 -8.02 -36.90 12.24
C GLU A 95 -7.97 -38.34 11.72
N GLN A 96 -6.95 -38.64 10.91
CA GLN A 96 -6.30 -39.95 10.83
C GLN A 96 -4.78 -39.76 10.67
N SER A 97 -3.98 -40.67 11.22
CA SER A 97 -2.51 -40.61 11.08
C SER A 97 -2.09 -40.76 9.61
N GLY A 98 -1.14 -39.92 9.18
CA GLY A 98 -0.60 -39.92 7.82
C GLY A 98 -0.49 -38.54 7.20
N GLY A 99 0.18 -38.50 6.04
CA GLY A 99 0.30 -37.33 5.18
C GLY A 99 -0.99 -37.05 4.42
N ILE A 100 -1.27 -35.77 4.21
CA ILE A 100 -2.36 -35.30 3.36
C ILE A 100 -1.79 -35.13 1.96
N GLY A 101 -2.31 -35.88 1.00
CA GLY A 101 -1.94 -35.79 -0.39
C GLY A 101 -2.99 -35.08 -1.23
N TRP A 102 -2.65 -34.82 -2.49
CA TRP A 102 -3.53 -34.32 -3.53
C TRP A 102 -3.09 -34.93 -4.87
N ARG A 103 -3.90 -34.82 -5.92
CA ARG A 103 -3.60 -35.46 -7.20
C ARG A 103 -3.59 -34.48 -8.36
N THR A 104 -2.61 -34.67 -9.23
CA THR A 104 -2.54 -34.06 -10.56
C THR A 104 -2.66 -35.18 -11.59
N GLY A 105 -3.87 -35.41 -12.09
CA GLY A 105 -4.18 -36.55 -12.94
C GLY A 105 -3.97 -37.89 -12.22
N THR A 106 -2.95 -38.65 -12.63
CA THR A 106 -2.60 -39.95 -12.06
C THR A 106 -1.53 -39.87 -10.97
N VAL A 107 -0.82 -38.75 -10.84
CA VAL A 107 0.27 -38.59 -9.88
C VAL A 107 -0.27 -38.10 -8.54
N THR A 108 0.20 -38.72 -7.45
CA THR A 108 -0.13 -38.31 -6.08
C THR A 108 1.03 -37.49 -5.52
N HIS A 109 0.69 -36.34 -4.96
CA HIS A 109 1.62 -35.40 -4.36
C HIS A 109 1.31 -35.19 -2.88
N TRP A 110 2.32 -34.81 -2.09
CA TRP A 110 2.12 -34.43 -0.70
C TRP A 110 1.80 -32.94 -0.57
N SER A 111 0.77 -32.61 0.19
CA SER A 111 0.32 -31.21 0.40
C SER A 111 1.24 -30.40 1.32
N GLY A 112 2.24 -31.03 1.94
CA GLY A 112 3.08 -30.41 2.97
C GLY A 112 2.53 -30.50 4.39
N TRP A 113 1.39 -31.19 4.57
CA TRP A 113 0.71 -31.34 5.85
C TRP A 113 0.45 -32.80 6.19
N GLY A 114 0.45 -33.14 7.48
CA GLY A 114 0.11 -34.49 7.94
C GLY A 114 0.20 -34.63 9.46
N CYS A 115 -0.40 -35.69 10.00
CA CYS A 115 -0.39 -35.99 11.42
C CYS A 115 0.40 -37.28 11.68
N PHE A 116 1.50 -37.20 12.44
CA PHE A 116 2.43 -38.30 12.67
C PHE A 116 2.68 -38.52 14.17
N SER A 117 3.10 -39.73 14.57
CA SER A 117 3.52 -39.98 15.94
C SER A 117 4.91 -39.39 16.23
N GLY A 118 5.18 -39.09 17.50
CA GLY A 118 6.50 -38.64 17.95
C GLY A 118 7.59 -39.65 17.62
N ASP A 119 7.30 -40.95 17.75
CA ASP A 119 8.21 -42.03 17.36
C ASP A 119 8.54 -42.03 15.86
N TRP A 120 7.53 -41.81 15.02
CA TRP A 120 7.75 -41.74 13.57
C TRP A 120 8.64 -40.53 13.23
N LEU A 121 8.37 -39.36 13.81
CA LEU A 121 9.18 -38.16 13.59
C LEU A 121 10.62 -38.31 14.09
N ALA A 122 10.83 -38.97 15.24
CA ALA A 122 12.14 -39.23 15.79
C ALA A 122 12.93 -40.30 14.99
N GLY A 123 12.22 -41.20 14.31
CA GLY A 123 12.78 -42.26 13.49
C GLY A 123 13.20 -41.85 12.08
N LEU A 124 12.89 -40.62 11.65
CA LEU A 124 13.26 -40.12 10.32
C LEU A 124 14.78 -40.07 10.15
N LYS A 125 15.26 -40.51 8.99
CA LYS A 125 16.67 -40.49 8.60
C LYS A 125 16.79 -40.24 7.10
N GLY A 126 17.78 -39.43 6.70
CA GLY A 126 18.09 -39.13 5.30
C GLY A 126 17.15 -38.12 4.66
N VAL A 127 16.42 -37.30 5.45
CA VAL A 127 15.43 -36.36 4.93
C VAL A 127 16.00 -34.94 4.91
N ALA A 128 16.80 -34.65 3.89
CA ALA A 128 17.41 -33.31 3.74
C ALA A 128 16.44 -32.25 3.18
N SER A 129 15.41 -32.67 2.45
CA SER A 129 14.50 -31.75 1.75
C SER A 129 13.03 -32.18 1.85
N ARG A 130 12.14 -31.28 1.41
CA ARG A 130 10.70 -31.55 1.32
C ARG A 130 10.41 -32.70 0.36
N GLU A 131 11.10 -32.74 -0.77
CA GLU A 131 10.95 -33.73 -1.83
C GLU A 131 11.39 -35.11 -1.34
N ALA A 132 12.47 -35.16 -0.54
CA ALA A 132 12.91 -36.40 0.10
C ALA A 132 11.86 -36.93 1.10
N LEU A 133 11.20 -36.03 1.84
CA LEU A 133 10.11 -36.42 2.75
C LEU A 133 8.88 -36.91 1.98
N GLU A 134 8.53 -36.24 0.88
CA GLU A 134 7.43 -36.64 0.00
C GLU A 134 7.67 -38.03 -0.60
N ALA A 135 8.88 -38.29 -1.12
CA ALA A 135 9.27 -39.60 -1.63
C ALA A 135 9.12 -40.69 -0.55
N LEU A 136 9.62 -40.44 0.67
CA LEU A 136 9.49 -41.36 1.80
C LEU A 136 8.02 -41.62 2.17
N LEU A 137 7.18 -40.58 2.19
CA LEU A 137 5.76 -40.72 2.49
C LEU A 137 5.02 -41.55 1.43
N LEU A 138 5.38 -41.39 0.16
CA LEU A 138 4.84 -42.16 -0.96
C LEU A 138 5.29 -43.63 -0.90
N GLU A 139 6.58 -43.87 -0.65
CA GLU A 139 7.15 -45.22 -0.50
C GLU A 139 6.54 -46.00 0.66
N GLN A 140 6.31 -45.33 1.80
CA GLN A 140 5.72 -45.96 2.98
C GLN A 140 4.19 -46.09 2.93
N HIS A 141 3.54 -45.65 1.83
CA HIS A 141 2.09 -45.52 1.74
C HIS A 141 1.47 -44.75 2.92
N SER A 142 2.24 -43.80 3.47
CA SER A 142 1.86 -43.01 4.65
C SER A 142 0.97 -41.82 4.30
N ILE A 143 0.68 -41.58 3.01
CA ILE A 143 -0.34 -40.63 2.56
C ILE A 143 -1.72 -41.26 2.75
N SER A 144 -2.41 -40.87 3.81
CA SER A 144 -3.67 -41.48 4.22
C SER A 144 -4.88 -40.91 3.50
N ARG A 145 -4.80 -39.69 2.94
CA ARG A 145 -5.95 -39.04 2.31
C ARG A 145 -5.57 -38.13 1.16
N LEU A 146 -6.44 -38.10 0.15
CA LEU A 146 -6.30 -37.23 -1.03
C LEU A 146 -7.34 -36.11 -0.97
N VAL A 147 -6.88 -34.87 -1.08
CA VAL A 147 -7.71 -33.68 -1.24
C VAL A 147 -7.94 -33.44 -2.74
N GLY A 148 -9.16 -33.05 -3.11
CA GLY A 148 -9.56 -32.86 -4.52
C GLY A 148 -9.04 -31.58 -5.17
N SER A 149 -8.35 -30.71 -4.41
CA SER A 149 -7.79 -29.45 -4.89
C SER A 149 -6.31 -29.34 -4.51
N PRO A 150 -5.49 -28.64 -5.32
CA PRO A 150 -4.12 -28.34 -4.94
C PRO A 150 -4.07 -27.50 -3.64
N PRO A 151 -3.00 -27.63 -2.83
CA PRO A 151 -2.77 -26.75 -1.71
C PRO A 151 -2.48 -25.32 -2.20
N LEU A 152 -2.86 -24.33 -1.40
CA LEU A 152 -2.51 -22.94 -1.64
C LEU A 152 -0.99 -22.78 -1.50
N SER A 153 -0.34 -22.15 -2.47
CA SER A 153 1.11 -21.96 -2.49
C SER A 153 1.50 -20.56 -2.99
N ALA A 154 2.65 -20.10 -2.53
CA ALA A 154 3.30 -18.86 -3.00
C ALA A 154 4.71 -19.12 -3.53
N SER A 155 5.03 -20.39 -3.86
CA SER A 155 6.33 -20.83 -4.38
C SER A 155 6.72 -20.13 -5.69
N SER A 156 5.76 -19.88 -6.55
CA SER A 156 5.91 -19.11 -7.78
C SER A 156 4.82 -18.05 -7.90
N ASP A 157 5.02 -17.09 -8.80
CA ASP A 157 4.02 -16.07 -9.11
C ASP A 157 2.76 -16.72 -9.76
N GLU A 158 2.92 -17.78 -10.56
CA GLU A 158 1.79 -18.53 -11.13
C GLU A 158 0.99 -19.27 -10.04
N ASP A 159 1.69 -20.02 -9.17
CA ASP A 159 1.05 -20.70 -8.04
C ASP A 159 0.29 -19.73 -7.13
N PHE A 160 0.85 -18.53 -6.94
CA PHE A 160 0.24 -17.48 -6.12
C PHE A 160 -1.04 -16.94 -6.76
N LEU A 161 -1.05 -16.67 -8.08
CA LEU A 161 -2.25 -16.26 -8.81
C LEU A 161 -3.34 -17.32 -8.72
N ASP A 162 -2.99 -18.58 -8.97
CA ASP A 162 -3.94 -19.70 -8.91
C ASP A 162 -4.48 -19.92 -7.50
N SER A 163 -3.64 -19.76 -6.49
CA SER A 163 -4.04 -19.84 -5.08
C SER A 163 -4.99 -18.70 -4.68
N CYS A 164 -4.75 -17.48 -5.17
CA CYS A 164 -5.66 -16.36 -4.95
C CYS A 164 -7.00 -16.60 -5.66
N LYS A 165 -6.98 -17.10 -6.89
CA LYS A 165 -8.19 -17.47 -7.63
C LYS A 165 -8.97 -18.57 -6.92
N ALA A 166 -8.30 -19.61 -6.43
CA ALA A 166 -8.93 -20.68 -5.64
C ALA A 166 -9.59 -20.13 -4.36
N CYS A 167 -8.92 -19.20 -3.65
CA CYS A 167 -9.49 -18.53 -2.49
C CYS A 167 -10.72 -17.68 -2.85
N LEU A 168 -10.66 -16.95 -3.97
CA LEU A 168 -11.77 -16.13 -4.46
C LEU A 168 -13.00 -17.00 -4.78
N LEU A 169 -12.81 -18.10 -5.49
CA LEU A 169 -13.88 -19.00 -5.88
C LEU A 169 -14.52 -19.72 -4.68
N GLN A 170 -13.79 -19.92 -3.59
CA GLN A 170 -14.36 -20.46 -2.34
C GLN A 170 -15.23 -19.46 -1.58
N LEU A 171 -14.94 -18.17 -1.71
CA LEU A 171 -15.72 -17.10 -1.09
C LEU A 171 -16.92 -16.69 -1.93
N ALA A 172 -16.87 -16.95 -3.25
CA ALA A 172 -18.00 -16.73 -4.14
C ALA A 172 -19.09 -17.80 -3.85
N PRO A 173 -20.32 -17.41 -3.49
CA PRO A 173 -21.42 -18.36 -3.32
C PRO A 173 -21.77 -19.07 -4.64
N GLU A 174 -22.37 -20.25 -4.57
CA GLU A 174 -22.64 -21.10 -5.75
C GLU A 174 -23.62 -20.48 -6.77
N ASP A 175 -24.41 -19.48 -6.36
CA ASP A 175 -25.44 -18.82 -7.18
C ASP A 175 -24.91 -17.69 -8.09
N GLY A 176 -23.70 -17.84 -8.64
CA GLY A 176 -23.16 -17.00 -9.73
C GLY A 176 -21.99 -16.07 -9.37
N PRO A 177 -21.37 -15.43 -10.38
CA PRO A 177 -20.18 -14.61 -10.18
C PRO A 177 -20.50 -13.33 -9.39
N GLN A 178 -20.21 -13.33 -8.08
CA GLN A 178 -20.42 -12.16 -7.22
C GLN A 178 -19.19 -11.25 -7.08
N ILE A 179 -19.48 -9.97 -6.87
CA ILE A 179 -18.54 -8.94 -6.48
C ILE A 179 -18.46 -8.95 -4.96
N LEU A 180 -17.25 -9.10 -4.40
CA LEU A 180 -17.02 -9.12 -2.96
C LEU A 180 -16.35 -7.80 -2.52
N PRO A 181 -17.13 -6.76 -2.18
CA PRO A 181 -16.57 -5.50 -1.71
C PRO A 181 -16.19 -5.54 -0.23
N GLY A 182 -14.98 -5.10 0.06
CA GLY A 182 -14.43 -4.88 1.39
C GLY A 182 -15.00 -3.61 2.02
N LYS A 183 -14.86 -3.51 3.34
CA LYS A 183 -15.38 -2.38 4.11
C LYS A 183 -14.73 -1.06 3.68
N GLY A 184 -15.55 -0.05 3.40
CA GLY A 184 -15.07 1.27 3.01
C GLY A 184 -14.53 1.37 1.58
N ALA A 185 -14.69 0.33 0.76
CA ALA A 185 -14.37 0.42 -0.65
C ALA A 185 -15.28 1.45 -1.35
N VAL A 186 -14.70 2.27 -2.23
CA VAL A 186 -15.41 3.31 -2.97
C VAL A 186 -15.36 3.00 -4.46
N LEU A 187 -16.52 2.75 -5.04
CA LEU A 187 -16.67 2.41 -6.45
C LEU A 187 -17.31 3.59 -7.19
N HIS A 188 -16.68 4.05 -8.27
CA HIS A 188 -17.29 5.06 -9.13
C HIS A 188 -18.50 4.46 -9.88
N PRO A 189 -19.64 5.19 -10.04
CA PRO A 189 -20.85 4.65 -10.69
C PRO A 189 -20.68 4.22 -12.15
N SER A 190 -19.64 4.70 -12.83
CA SER A 190 -19.32 4.32 -14.21
C SER A 190 -18.33 3.16 -14.34
N ALA A 191 -17.82 2.62 -13.23
CA ALA A 191 -16.95 1.45 -13.25
C ALA A 191 -17.75 0.20 -13.65
N ARG A 192 -17.13 -0.67 -14.45
CA ARG A 192 -17.69 -1.96 -14.86
C ARG A 192 -16.98 -3.07 -14.10
N ILE A 193 -17.74 -3.93 -13.47
CA ILE A 193 -17.19 -4.97 -12.60
C ILE A 193 -17.87 -6.28 -12.96
N ASP A 194 -17.07 -7.19 -13.52
CA ASP A 194 -17.49 -8.50 -13.98
C ASP A 194 -16.94 -9.55 -13.01
N GLY A 195 -17.84 -10.18 -12.25
CA GLY A 195 -17.44 -11.17 -11.24
C GLY A 195 -16.90 -12.48 -11.85
N PRO A 196 -16.27 -13.36 -11.04
CA PRO A 196 -16.02 -13.17 -9.61
C PRO A 196 -14.85 -12.20 -9.41
N CYS A 197 -14.97 -11.28 -8.45
CA CYS A 197 -13.89 -10.35 -8.13
C CYS A 197 -13.91 -9.96 -6.65
N TYR A 198 -12.73 -9.76 -6.09
CA TYR A 198 -12.55 -9.27 -4.72
C TYR A 198 -12.06 -7.83 -4.75
N ILE A 199 -12.71 -6.96 -3.98
CA ILE A 199 -12.29 -5.57 -3.81
C ILE A 199 -11.94 -5.39 -2.34
N GLY A 200 -10.68 -5.17 -2.02
CA GLY A 200 -10.20 -5.06 -0.66
C GLY A 200 -10.78 -3.85 0.10
N PRO A 201 -10.70 -3.86 1.44
CA PRO A 201 -11.10 -2.72 2.27
C PRO A 201 -10.41 -1.43 1.82
N LEU A 202 -11.12 -0.31 1.90
CA LEU A 202 -10.60 1.03 1.53
C LEU A 202 -10.11 1.17 0.08
N ALA A 203 -10.29 0.15 -0.78
CA ALA A 203 -9.91 0.24 -2.18
C ALA A 203 -10.79 1.24 -2.94
N ARG A 204 -10.20 1.93 -3.92
CA ARG A 204 -10.89 2.98 -4.68
C ARG A 204 -10.85 2.65 -6.15
N ILE A 205 -12.03 2.56 -6.77
CA ILE A 205 -12.19 2.27 -8.19
C ILE A 205 -12.61 3.53 -8.95
N GLY A 206 -11.79 3.92 -9.92
CA GLY A 206 -11.93 5.11 -10.74
C GLY A 206 -13.02 5.00 -11.81
N ALA A 207 -13.33 6.13 -12.43
CA ALA A 207 -14.38 6.22 -13.44
C ALA A 207 -14.03 5.41 -14.71
N GLY A 208 -14.96 4.57 -15.17
CA GLY A 208 -14.78 3.77 -16.38
C GLY A 208 -13.74 2.67 -16.27
N ALA A 209 -13.27 2.35 -15.05
CA ALA A 209 -12.40 1.20 -14.83
C ALA A 209 -13.18 -0.11 -15.06
N ASN A 210 -12.51 -1.10 -15.64
CA ASN A 210 -13.04 -2.43 -15.92
C ASN A 210 -12.34 -3.45 -15.04
N ILE A 211 -13.07 -4.09 -14.12
CA ILE A 211 -12.52 -5.05 -13.17
C ILE A 211 -13.13 -6.42 -13.42
N GLY A 212 -12.28 -7.42 -13.59
CA GLY A 212 -12.63 -8.83 -13.71
C GLY A 212 -12.59 -9.39 -15.13
N PRO A 213 -12.82 -10.70 -15.28
CA PRO A 213 -13.10 -11.67 -14.21
C PRO A 213 -11.85 -12.05 -13.38
N ASN A 214 -12.05 -12.71 -12.24
CA ASN A 214 -11.02 -13.23 -11.33
C ASN A 214 -10.02 -12.19 -10.79
N ALA A 215 -10.42 -10.92 -10.75
CA ALA A 215 -9.57 -9.85 -10.24
C ALA A 215 -9.62 -9.79 -8.70
N VAL A 216 -8.45 -9.70 -8.06
CA VAL A 216 -8.32 -9.50 -6.62
C VAL A 216 -7.61 -8.18 -6.38
N ILE A 217 -8.32 -7.22 -5.80
CA ILE A 217 -7.76 -5.91 -5.44
C ILE A 217 -7.48 -5.89 -3.94
N GLY A 218 -6.24 -5.59 -3.56
CA GLY A 218 -5.80 -5.51 -2.16
C GLY A 218 -6.32 -4.27 -1.43
N GLU A 219 -6.20 -4.30 -0.10
CA GLU A 219 -6.54 -3.18 0.78
C GLU A 219 -5.85 -1.87 0.37
N GLY A 220 -6.58 -0.75 0.41
CA GLY A 220 -6.05 0.59 0.18
C GLY A 220 -5.60 0.89 -1.26
N SER A 221 -5.70 -0.09 -2.17
CA SER A 221 -5.29 0.07 -3.57
C SER A 221 -6.21 0.99 -4.36
N VAL A 222 -5.65 1.70 -5.33
CA VAL A 222 -6.34 2.70 -6.14
C VAL A 222 -6.23 2.29 -7.61
N ILE A 223 -7.38 2.03 -8.24
CA ILE A 223 -7.49 1.73 -9.67
C ILE A 223 -7.99 2.99 -10.36
N ASP A 224 -7.17 3.64 -11.19
CA ASP A 224 -7.55 4.90 -11.82
C ASP A 224 -8.45 4.70 -13.06
N ARG A 225 -8.84 5.81 -13.68
CA ARG A 225 -9.85 5.89 -14.74
C ARG A 225 -9.45 5.05 -15.95
N GLY A 226 -10.42 4.32 -16.50
CA GLY A 226 -10.23 3.51 -17.71
C GLY A 226 -9.29 2.31 -17.56
N ALA A 227 -8.71 2.07 -16.38
CA ALA A 227 -7.84 0.92 -16.16
C ALA A 227 -8.63 -0.39 -16.29
N THR A 228 -7.99 -1.42 -16.85
CA THR A 228 -8.58 -2.75 -17.03
C THR A 228 -7.77 -3.77 -16.25
N VAL A 229 -8.41 -4.53 -15.35
CA VAL A 229 -7.75 -5.53 -14.50
C VAL A 229 -8.51 -6.84 -14.59
N ALA A 230 -7.95 -7.84 -15.27
CA ALA A 230 -8.56 -9.16 -15.46
C ALA A 230 -7.58 -10.29 -15.16
N ASP A 231 -8.03 -11.36 -14.48
CA ASP A 231 -7.21 -12.48 -14.02
C ASP A 231 -5.94 -12.03 -13.27
N CYS A 232 -6.03 -10.94 -12.51
CA CYS A 232 -4.90 -10.30 -11.86
C CYS A 232 -5.07 -10.23 -10.35
N VAL A 233 -3.93 -10.19 -9.64
CA VAL A 233 -3.87 -9.86 -8.22
C VAL A 233 -3.12 -8.55 -8.04
N VAL A 234 -3.82 -7.53 -7.56
CA VAL A 234 -3.25 -6.25 -7.15
C VAL A 234 -3.01 -6.31 -5.65
N LEU A 235 -1.75 -6.28 -5.22
CA LEU A 235 -1.39 -6.31 -3.80
C LEU A 235 -1.82 -5.01 -3.08
N PRO A 236 -1.87 -5.00 -1.74
CA PRO A 236 -2.28 -3.82 -0.99
C PRO A 236 -1.42 -2.60 -1.27
N ASP A 237 -2.01 -1.42 -1.03
CA ASP A 237 -1.37 -0.12 -1.22
C ASP A 237 -0.76 0.05 -2.62
N THR A 238 -1.41 -0.48 -3.66
CA THR A 238 -0.94 -0.37 -5.04
C THR A 238 -1.82 0.59 -5.84
N TYR A 239 -1.18 1.55 -6.50
CA TYR A 239 -1.82 2.42 -7.49
C TYR A 239 -1.68 1.81 -8.89
N VAL A 240 -2.79 1.70 -9.62
CA VAL A 240 -2.85 1.28 -11.03
C VAL A 240 -3.26 2.49 -11.85
N GLY A 241 -2.38 2.90 -12.77
CA GLY A 241 -2.55 4.12 -13.56
C GLY A 241 -3.72 4.13 -14.54
N ILE A 242 -3.98 5.32 -15.09
CA ILE A 242 -5.05 5.60 -16.07
C ILE A 242 -4.86 4.72 -17.33
N GLU A 243 -5.95 4.12 -17.80
CA GLU A 243 -5.98 3.30 -19.03
C GLU A 243 -4.96 2.15 -19.05
N LEU A 244 -4.44 1.75 -17.88
CA LEU A 244 -3.49 0.65 -17.77
C LEU A 244 -4.24 -0.68 -17.89
N GLU A 245 -3.77 -1.55 -18.78
CA GLU A 245 -4.32 -2.89 -18.98
C GLU A 245 -3.44 -3.94 -18.30
N LEU A 246 -4.00 -4.58 -17.27
CA LEU A 246 -3.42 -5.69 -16.53
C LEU A 246 -4.21 -6.96 -16.82
N LYS A 247 -3.54 -7.94 -17.43
CA LYS A 247 -4.08 -9.25 -17.73
C LYS A 247 -3.12 -10.33 -17.24
N HIS A 248 -3.64 -11.27 -16.45
CA HIS A 248 -2.89 -12.42 -15.96
C HIS A 248 -1.53 -12.05 -15.32
N ALA A 249 -1.59 -11.14 -14.34
CA ALA A 249 -0.43 -10.51 -13.73
C ALA A 249 -0.60 -10.25 -12.23
N ILE A 250 0.52 -10.16 -11.52
CA ILE A 250 0.60 -9.70 -10.13
C ILE A 250 1.16 -8.28 -10.12
N ALA A 251 0.35 -7.34 -9.66
CA ALA A 251 0.77 -5.95 -9.47
C ALA A 251 1.12 -5.71 -8.00
N ALA A 252 2.31 -5.16 -7.77
CA ALA A 252 2.73 -4.68 -6.46
C ALA A 252 3.25 -3.25 -6.57
N PRO A 253 3.49 -2.56 -5.45
CA PRO A 253 4.07 -1.24 -5.47
C PRO A 253 5.39 -1.16 -6.27
N GLY A 254 5.38 -0.46 -7.42
CA GLY A 254 6.57 -0.28 -8.27
C GLY A 254 7.05 -1.52 -9.04
N GLN A 255 6.29 -2.62 -9.01
CA GLN A 255 6.65 -3.88 -9.65
C GLN A 255 5.43 -4.54 -10.30
N LEU A 256 5.62 -5.14 -11.47
CA LEU A 256 4.60 -5.94 -12.14
C LEU A 256 5.19 -7.26 -12.59
N SER A 257 4.61 -8.37 -12.17
CA SER A 257 4.92 -9.70 -12.68
C SER A 257 3.85 -10.12 -13.68
N SER A 258 4.18 -10.15 -14.96
CA SER A 258 3.32 -10.67 -16.01
C SER A 258 3.55 -12.17 -16.13
N VAL A 259 2.66 -12.97 -15.53
CA VAL A 259 2.74 -14.44 -15.56
C VAL A 259 2.55 -14.95 -16.99
N ALA A 260 1.68 -14.31 -17.79
CA ALA A 260 1.44 -14.67 -19.19
C ALA A 260 2.69 -14.60 -20.09
N HIS A 261 3.68 -13.79 -19.72
CA HIS A 261 4.90 -13.57 -20.51
C HIS A 261 6.18 -14.00 -19.75
N GLY A 262 6.04 -14.59 -18.57
CA GLY A 262 7.16 -14.95 -17.70
C GLY A 262 8.09 -13.77 -17.39
N ALA A 263 7.58 -12.55 -17.35
CA ALA A 263 8.37 -11.32 -17.29
C ALA A 263 8.06 -10.54 -16.01
N VAL A 264 9.10 -10.15 -15.29
CA VAL A 264 9.01 -9.22 -14.16
C VAL A 264 9.49 -7.85 -14.60
N LEU A 265 8.58 -6.89 -14.65
CA LEU A 265 8.87 -5.49 -14.89
C LEU A 265 9.13 -4.80 -13.56
N THR A 266 10.41 -4.54 -13.29
CA THR A 266 10.87 -3.70 -12.18
C THR A 266 11.08 -2.27 -12.67
N CYS A 267 10.89 -1.28 -11.79
CA CYS A 267 11.10 0.14 -12.10
C CYS A 267 10.07 0.71 -13.10
N LEU A 268 8.80 0.36 -12.91
CA LEU A 268 7.71 1.03 -13.62
C LEU A 268 7.62 2.49 -13.16
N GLU A 269 7.35 3.39 -14.11
CA GLU A 269 7.11 4.80 -13.82
C GLU A 269 6.05 4.93 -12.71
N PRO A 270 6.23 5.82 -11.71
CA PRO A 270 5.29 5.99 -10.60
C PRO A 270 3.86 6.34 -11.03
N THR A 271 3.69 6.84 -12.26
CA THR A 271 2.40 7.13 -12.89
C THR A 271 1.65 5.89 -13.38
N LEU A 272 2.34 4.76 -13.53
CA LEU A 272 1.77 3.48 -13.97
C LEU A 272 1.51 2.55 -12.79
N LEU A 273 2.50 2.38 -11.89
CA LEU A 273 2.41 1.48 -10.74
C LEU A 273 3.27 1.98 -9.56
N ALA A 274 2.64 2.41 -8.46
CA ALA A 274 3.33 2.96 -7.30
C ALA A 274 2.74 2.50 -5.96
N ALA A 275 3.53 2.65 -4.88
CA ALA A 275 3.04 2.49 -3.51
C ALA A 275 2.12 3.67 -3.14
N VAL A 276 0.92 3.38 -2.65
CA VAL A 276 -0.04 4.38 -2.13
C VAL A 276 0.51 5.02 -0.84
N ASN A 277 1.30 4.27 -0.07
CA ASN A 277 1.96 4.72 1.15
C ASN A 277 3.48 4.70 0.99
N GLN A 278 4.07 5.69 0.30
CA GLN A 278 5.52 5.90 0.42
C GLN A 278 5.79 6.67 1.72
N PRO A 279 6.52 6.11 2.72
CA PRO A 279 7.08 6.92 3.77
C PRO A 279 8.05 7.91 3.12
N VAL A 280 7.72 9.19 3.20
CA VAL A 280 8.55 10.26 2.66
C VAL A 280 9.98 10.08 3.13
N ALA A 281 10.89 10.00 2.17
CA ALA A 281 12.32 9.97 2.40
C ALA A 281 12.71 10.96 3.52
N THR A 282 13.33 10.41 4.56
CA THR A 282 14.03 11.12 5.64
C THR A 282 14.67 12.39 5.13
N ARG A 283 14.47 13.53 5.83
CA ARG A 283 15.03 14.89 5.61
C ARG A 283 16.25 15.00 4.68
N GLN A 284 16.12 14.68 3.39
CA GLN A 284 17.13 15.03 2.40
C GLN A 284 16.84 16.48 2.05
N GLY A 285 17.63 17.37 2.62
CA GLY A 285 17.60 18.77 2.24
C GLY A 285 17.88 18.89 0.73
N LEU A 286 17.32 19.93 0.11
CA LEU A 286 17.56 20.24 -1.31
C LEU A 286 19.07 20.20 -1.62
N SER A 287 19.42 19.67 -2.80
CA SER A 287 20.80 19.65 -3.29
C SER A 287 21.36 21.08 -3.39
N PHE A 288 22.69 21.23 -3.41
CA PHE A 288 23.32 22.56 -3.49
C PHE A 288 22.77 23.40 -4.66
N MET A 289 22.62 22.81 -5.85
CA MET A 289 22.05 23.47 -7.02
C MET A 289 20.60 23.93 -6.80
N GLN A 290 19.78 23.12 -6.14
CA GLN A 290 18.39 23.47 -5.84
C GLN A 290 18.30 24.62 -4.81
N ARG A 291 19.22 24.68 -3.84
CA ARG A 291 19.30 25.80 -2.88
C ARG A 291 19.66 27.10 -3.59
N CYS A 292 20.63 27.06 -4.51
CA CYS A 292 20.97 28.20 -5.35
C CYS A 292 19.78 28.64 -6.23
N GLY A 293 19.05 27.68 -6.80
CA GLY A 293 17.84 27.94 -7.59
C GLY A 293 16.73 28.64 -6.78
N VAL A 294 16.46 28.18 -5.55
CA VAL A 294 15.49 28.82 -4.65
C VAL A 294 15.94 30.23 -4.26
N LEU A 295 17.24 30.44 -4.04
CA LEU A 295 17.79 31.77 -3.72
C LEU A 295 17.66 32.73 -4.91
N LEU A 296 18.01 32.27 -6.12
CA LEU A 296 17.82 33.01 -7.36
C LEU A 296 16.34 33.41 -7.55
N LEU A 297 15.42 32.47 -7.36
CA LEU A 297 13.99 32.71 -7.46
C LEU A 297 13.51 33.76 -6.44
N ARG A 298 14.01 33.72 -5.20
CA ARG A 298 13.68 34.74 -4.18
C ARG A 298 14.18 36.13 -4.54
N VAL A 299 15.37 36.23 -5.14
CA VAL A 299 15.92 37.51 -5.63
C VAL A 299 15.08 38.04 -6.79
N LEU A 300 14.73 37.18 -7.74
CA LEU A 300 13.93 37.54 -8.92
C LEU A 300 12.52 37.99 -8.54
N LEU A 301 11.91 37.39 -7.52
CA LEU A 301 10.56 37.72 -7.04
C LEU A 301 10.52 38.84 -5.98
N LEU A 302 11.68 39.29 -5.48
CA LEU A 302 11.77 40.37 -4.50
C LEU A 302 11.07 41.68 -4.92
N PRO A 303 11.26 42.23 -6.15
CA PRO A 303 10.60 43.48 -6.54
C PRO A 303 9.07 43.34 -6.56
N LEU A 304 8.56 42.20 -7.07
CA LEU A 304 7.12 41.91 -7.07
C LEU A 304 6.58 41.79 -5.64
N TYR A 305 7.32 41.12 -4.74
CA TYR A 305 6.94 41.01 -3.33
C TYR A 305 6.86 42.38 -2.64
N LEU A 306 7.86 43.25 -2.85
CA LEU A 306 7.84 44.60 -2.29
C LEU A 306 6.69 45.45 -2.85
N LEU A 307 6.29 45.24 -4.10
CA LEU A 307 5.14 45.90 -4.72
C LEU A 307 3.81 45.43 -4.10
N VAL A 308 3.63 44.12 -3.97
CA VAL A 308 2.41 43.52 -3.44
C VAL A 308 2.23 43.75 -1.94
N ARG A 309 3.33 43.77 -1.18
CA ARG A 309 3.30 43.96 0.28
C ARG A 309 2.67 45.29 0.68
N GLN A 310 2.76 46.31 -0.18
CA GLN A 310 2.16 47.63 0.04
C GLN A 310 0.63 47.57 0.08
N TRP A 311 0.04 46.62 -0.67
CA TRP A 311 -1.42 46.46 -0.79
C TRP A 311 -2.00 45.43 0.19
N THR A 312 -1.14 44.64 0.85
CA THR A 312 -1.54 43.54 1.75
C THR A 312 -1.22 43.84 3.21
N ALA A 313 -1.14 45.13 3.58
CA ALA A 313 -0.82 45.57 4.93
C ALA A 313 -1.84 45.03 5.95
N GLY A 314 -1.39 44.13 6.83
CA GLY A 314 -2.11 43.73 8.03
C GLY A 314 -2.76 42.35 7.96
N SER A 315 -1.97 41.29 8.13
CA SER A 315 -2.34 40.11 8.91
C SER A 315 -1.13 39.16 8.94
N SER A 316 -0.21 39.41 9.87
CA SER A 316 0.81 38.40 10.23
C SER A 316 0.14 37.30 11.04
N SER A 317 -0.65 36.46 10.39
CA SER A 317 -1.14 35.22 10.99
C SER A 317 -0.03 34.19 10.88
N SER A 318 0.53 33.76 12.01
CA SER A 318 1.42 32.60 12.09
C SER A 318 0.57 31.33 12.20
N VAL A 319 0.76 30.38 11.29
CA VAL A 319 0.04 29.10 11.29
C VAL A 319 0.89 28.01 11.92
N GLN A 320 0.25 27.16 12.75
CA GLN A 320 0.88 25.95 13.26
C GLN A 320 0.74 24.85 12.21
N LEU A 321 1.85 24.48 11.57
CA LEU A 321 1.84 23.45 10.54
C LEU A 321 2.12 22.08 11.13
N CYS A 322 1.37 21.08 10.68
CA CYS A 322 1.67 19.68 10.90
C CYS A 322 2.83 19.26 9.96
N LEU A 323 3.99 18.96 10.52
CA LEU A 323 5.13 18.39 9.80
C LEU A 323 5.18 16.87 10.00
N PRO A 324 5.50 16.09 8.96
CA PRO A 324 5.49 14.63 9.06
C PRO A 324 6.62 14.12 9.96
N GLY A 325 6.32 13.13 10.81
CA GLY A 325 7.36 12.41 11.58
C GLY A 325 6.91 11.72 12.87
N HIS A 326 5.96 12.24 13.64
CA HIS A 326 5.35 11.58 14.81
C HIS A 326 4.12 12.40 15.25
N LEU A 327 3.15 11.75 15.89
CA LEU A 327 1.92 12.35 16.47
C LEU A 327 2.16 13.40 17.57
N GLN A 328 3.39 13.91 17.73
CA GLN A 328 3.78 14.87 18.76
C GLN A 328 4.47 16.10 18.15
N TRP A 329 3.69 17.18 18.06
CA TRP A 329 4.03 18.63 18.02
C TRP A 329 4.68 19.18 16.74
N GLN A 330 3.91 19.94 15.92
CA GLN A 330 3.68 21.40 15.98
C GLN A 330 4.95 22.24 15.91
N GLN A 331 5.37 22.61 14.69
CA GLN A 331 6.23 23.77 14.50
C GLN A 331 5.38 24.96 14.04
N THR A 332 5.49 26.06 14.76
CA THR A 332 4.85 27.32 14.36
C THR A 332 5.69 27.97 13.27
N VAL A 333 5.08 28.20 12.12
CA VAL A 333 5.73 28.85 10.98
C VAL A 333 5.00 30.16 10.70
N PRO A 334 5.69 31.28 10.47
CA PRO A 334 5.07 32.57 10.18
C PRO A 334 4.57 32.64 8.73
N LEU A 335 3.66 31.74 8.34
CA LEU A 335 2.96 31.77 7.05
C LEU A 335 1.48 32.01 7.28
N ALA A 336 0.87 32.82 6.41
CA ALA A 336 -0.57 32.95 6.35
C ALA A 336 -1.22 31.66 5.83
N PRO A 337 -2.46 31.32 6.27
CA PRO A 337 -3.18 30.17 5.75
C PRO A 337 -3.39 30.32 4.24
N ALA A 338 -3.20 29.23 3.50
CA ALA A 338 -3.22 29.27 2.03
C ALA A 338 -4.61 29.62 1.46
N ILE A 339 -5.67 29.39 2.25
CA ILE A 339 -7.06 29.63 1.88
C ILE A 339 -7.52 30.89 2.61
N SER A 340 -7.66 31.99 1.87
CA SER A 340 -8.30 33.21 2.36
C SER A 340 -9.64 33.44 1.65
N THR A 341 -10.63 33.88 2.40
CA THR A 341 -11.94 34.29 1.89
C THR A 341 -11.83 35.68 1.26
N GLY A 342 -12.35 35.85 0.04
CA GLY A 342 -12.33 37.14 -0.65
C GLY A 342 -12.39 37.00 -2.18
N LYS A 343 -12.24 38.12 -2.89
CA LYS A 343 -12.16 38.13 -4.35
C LYS A 343 -10.97 37.29 -4.82
N PRO A 344 -11.06 36.59 -5.97
CA PRO A 344 -10.03 35.67 -6.44
C PRO A 344 -8.66 36.36 -6.61
N GLU A 345 -8.64 37.61 -7.06
CA GLU A 345 -7.42 38.40 -7.28
C GLU A 345 -6.74 38.77 -5.97
N GLU A 346 -7.49 39.24 -4.98
CA GLU A 346 -6.98 39.55 -3.64
C GLU A 346 -6.45 38.31 -2.92
N ARG A 347 -7.12 37.16 -3.11
CA ARG A 347 -6.71 35.88 -2.52
C ARG A 347 -5.35 35.41 -3.05
N LEU A 348 -5.12 35.49 -4.37
CA LEU A 348 -3.83 35.13 -4.98
C LEU A 348 -2.70 36.07 -4.52
N VAL A 349 -2.99 37.36 -4.44
CA VAL A 349 -2.02 38.38 -4.02
C VAL A 349 -1.67 38.23 -2.54
N ARG A 350 -2.64 37.93 -1.67
CA ARG A 350 -2.41 37.60 -0.25
C ARG A 350 -1.65 36.28 -0.08
N HIS A 351 -1.99 35.25 -0.85
CA HIS A 351 -1.25 33.98 -0.83
C HIS A 351 0.21 34.20 -1.25
N PHE A 352 0.47 35.05 -2.25
CA PHE A 352 1.82 35.36 -2.70
C PHE A 352 2.67 36.03 -1.62
N SER A 353 2.16 37.09 -0.98
CA SER A 353 2.91 37.84 0.03
C SER A 353 2.96 37.16 1.40
N GLY A 354 1.90 36.45 1.79
CA GLY A 354 1.77 35.84 3.12
C GLY A 354 2.25 34.40 3.22
N THR A 355 2.24 33.64 2.12
CA THR A 355 2.48 32.19 2.15
C THR A 355 3.59 31.77 1.18
N PHE A 356 3.48 32.10 -0.11
CA PHE A 356 4.42 31.64 -1.14
C PHE A 356 5.82 32.24 -0.96
N TYR A 357 5.95 33.58 -0.98
CA TYR A 357 7.27 34.24 -0.92
C TYR A 357 8.02 33.99 0.41
N PRO A 358 7.40 34.13 1.59
CA PRO A 358 8.06 33.80 2.86
C PRO A 358 8.37 32.29 2.96
N GLY A 359 7.50 31.45 2.41
CA GLY A 359 7.63 30.00 2.42
C GLY A 359 8.80 29.46 1.59
N LEU A 360 9.27 30.19 0.56
CA LEU A 360 10.49 29.85 -0.19
C LEU A 360 11.72 29.75 0.72
N ALA A 361 11.74 30.46 1.86
CA ALA A 361 12.84 30.36 2.84
C ALA A 361 12.87 29.03 3.61
N LEU A 362 11.78 28.27 3.57
CA LEU A 362 11.59 27.04 4.32
C LEU A 362 11.86 25.78 3.47
N LEU A 363 11.84 25.92 2.14
CA LEU A 363 12.19 24.83 1.21
C LEU A 363 13.60 24.27 1.49
N PRO A 364 14.67 25.10 1.65
CA PRO A 364 16.01 24.57 1.94
C PRO A 364 16.12 23.89 3.30
N LYS A 365 15.25 24.25 4.25
CA LYS A 365 15.18 23.64 5.59
C LYS A 365 14.48 22.27 5.58
N GLY A 366 13.92 21.86 4.43
CA GLY A 366 13.19 20.60 4.28
C GLY A 366 11.85 20.56 5.01
N LEU A 367 11.34 21.72 5.44
CA LEU A 367 10.06 21.83 6.17
C LEU A 367 8.86 21.82 5.21
N LEU A 368 9.05 22.35 3.98
CA LEU A 368 8.04 22.42 2.95
C LEU A 368 8.59 21.90 1.62
N VAL A 369 7.69 21.51 0.72
CA VAL A 369 7.98 21.23 -0.70
C VAL A 369 7.38 22.31 -1.58
N LEU A 370 7.86 22.45 -2.83
CA LEU A 370 7.32 23.46 -3.75
C LEU A 370 5.87 23.14 -4.14
N CYS A 371 5.58 21.86 -4.42
CA CYS A 371 4.24 21.36 -4.73
C CYS A 371 3.93 20.15 -3.85
N GLY A 372 2.76 20.13 -3.21
CA GLY A 372 2.39 19.13 -2.21
C GLY A 372 1.02 19.40 -1.60
N LEU A 373 0.74 18.79 -0.45
CA LEU A 373 -0.56 18.95 0.24
C LEU A 373 -0.85 20.41 0.59
N THR A 374 -2.13 20.79 0.58
CA THR A 374 -2.57 22.13 0.97
C THR A 374 -2.13 22.47 2.40
N LEU A 375 -1.58 23.67 2.58
CA LEU A 375 -1.21 24.20 3.89
C LEU A 375 -2.46 24.53 4.71
N ARG A 376 -2.77 23.66 5.67
CA ARG A 376 -3.89 23.79 6.62
C ARG A 376 -3.38 23.98 8.04
N ASP A 377 -4.20 24.60 8.87
CA ASP A 377 -3.90 24.71 10.30
C ASP A 377 -4.07 23.35 11.00
N ALA A 378 -3.33 23.13 12.09
CA ALA A 378 -3.38 21.88 12.84
C ALA A 378 -4.80 21.56 13.35
N SER A 379 -5.56 22.59 13.74
CA SER A 379 -6.96 22.44 14.17
C SER A 379 -7.87 21.96 13.04
N GLU A 380 -7.66 22.45 11.82
CA GLU A 380 -8.41 22.06 10.63
C GLU A 380 -8.08 20.62 10.22
N VAL A 381 -6.79 20.22 10.27
CA VAL A 381 -6.37 18.85 9.98
C VAL A 381 -6.99 17.85 10.95
N GLN A 382 -7.12 18.20 12.23
CA GLN A 382 -7.76 17.33 13.23
C GLN A 382 -9.25 17.08 12.95
N GLN A 383 -9.94 18.04 12.34
CA GLN A 383 -11.36 17.92 11.96
C GLN A 383 -11.56 17.11 10.68
N LEU A 384 -10.49 16.75 9.97
CA LEU A 384 -10.59 15.96 8.75
C LEU A 384 -10.95 14.49 9.05
N PRO A 385 -11.67 13.81 8.13
CA PRO A 385 -11.87 12.36 8.17
C PRO A 385 -10.54 11.60 8.26
N ASP A 386 -10.55 10.41 8.89
CA ASP A 386 -9.34 9.63 9.22
C ASP A 386 -8.38 9.43 8.04
N TYR A 387 -8.93 9.17 6.84
CA TYR A 387 -8.16 9.02 5.61
C TYR A 387 -7.29 10.24 5.27
N TRP A 388 -7.86 11.45 5.37
CA TRP A 388 -7.15 12.69 5.06
C TRP A 388 -6.10 13.02 6.12
N ARG A 389 -6.37 12.71 7.40
CA ARG A 389 -5.37 12.79 8.46
C ARG A 389 -4.16 11.89 8.18
N GLY A 390 -4.39 10.69 7.63
CA GLY A 390 -3.32 9.79 7.18
C GLY A 390 -2.44 10.40 6.07
N LEU A 391 -3.03 11.10 5.10
CA LEU A 391 -2.26 11.77 4.05
C LEU A 391 -1.32 12.84 4.61
N TYR A 392 -1.79 13.68 5.54
CA TYR A 392 -0.96 14.70 6.20
C TYR A 392 0.11 14.09 7.13
N ALA A 393 -0.11 12.90 7.67
CA ALA A 393 0.90 12.18 8.44
C ALA A 393 2.04 11.66 7.55
N ASN A 394 1.70 11.25 6.31
CA ASN A 394 2.61 10.54 5.42
C ASN A 394 3.25 11.42 4.34
N HIS A 395 2.69 12.58 4.00
CA HIS A 395 3.16 13.45 2.92
C HIS A 395 3.50 14.87 3.39
N ARG A 396 4.37 15.58 2.64
CA ARG A 396 4.77 16.96 2.98
C ARG A 396 3.78 17.99 2.42
N CYS A 397 3.56 19.05 3.20
CA CYS A 397 2.82 20.22 2.73
C CYS A 397 3.60 21.00 1.67
N GLY A 398 2.90 21.45 0.64
CA GLY A 398 3.42 22.22 -0.47
C GLY A 398 3.15 23.72 -0.36
N LEU A 399 4.05 24.54 -0.89
CA LEU A 399 3.78 25.98 -1.10
C LEU A 399 2.72 26.23 -2.17
N LEU A 400 2.65 25.34 -3.16
CA LEU A 400 1.69 25.37 -4.23
C LEU A 400 0.88 24.08 -4.23
N ASN A 401 -0.41 24.22 -4.47
CA ASN A 401 -1.33 23.14 -4.75
C ASN A 401 -2.34 23.67 -5.78
N GLU A 402 -2.87 22.79 -6.62
CA GLU A 402 -3.85 23.15 -7.64
C GLU A 402 -5.10 23.80 -7.03
N ALA A 403 -5.44 23.47 -5.78
CA ALA A 403 -6.51 24.10 -5.01
C ALA A 403 -6.37 25.63 -4.89
N VAL A 404 -5.15 26.18 -4.88
CA VAL A 404 -4.91 27.63 -4.79
C VAL A 404 -5.37 28.37 -6.05
N LEU A 405 -5.34 27.68 -7.21
CA LEU A 405 -5.68 28.24 -8.52
C LEU A 405 -7.19 28.11 -8.84
N LEU A 406 -7.95 27.31 -8.09
CA LEU A 406 -9.37 27.09 -8.35
C LEU A 406 -10.22 28.31 -8.01
N PRO A 407 -11.19 28.72 -8.85
CA PRO A 407 -12.14 29.80 -8.55
C PRO A 407 -12.89 29.57 -7.23
N ALA A 408 -13.22 30.65 -6.50
CA ALA A 408 -13.86 30.56 -5.19
C ALA A 408 -15.22 29.84 -5.22
N ASP A 409 -15.99 29.96 -6.31
CA ASP A 409 -17.28 29.28 -6.50
C ASP A 409 -17.14 27.76 -6.74
N GLU A 410 -15.95 27.29 -7.12
CA GLU A 410 -15.67 25.89 -7.42
C GLU A 410 -14.90 25.17 -6.30
N ALA A 411 -14.53 25.89 -5.25
CA ALA A 411 -13.68 25.46 -4.13
C ALA A 411 -14.47 24.72 -3.03
N THR A 412 -15.26 23.70 -3.40
CA THR A 412 -15.92 22.82 -2.42
C THR A 412 -14.90 21.94 -1.70
N SER A 413 -15.14 21.60 -0.42
CA SER A 413 -14.26 20.73 0.38
C SER A 413 -13.83 19.45 -0.35
N SER A 414 -14.75 18.84 -1.10
CA SER A 414 -14.51 17.64 -1.92
C SER A 414 -13.50 17.81 -3.06
N ARG A 415 -13.38 19.01 -3.63
CA ARG A 415 -12.39 19.30 -4.69
C ARG A 415 -11.01 19.59 -4.12
N HIS A 416 -10.93 20.23 -2.95
CA HIS A 416 -9.64 20.39 -2.25
C HIS A 416 -9.03 19.03 -1.91
N TYR A 417 -9.86 18.09 -1.47
CA TYR A 417 -9.48 16.70 -1.25
C TYR A 417 -8.98 16.00 -2.52
N ALA A 418 -9.65 16.21 -3.65
CA ALA A 418 -9.18 15.68 -4.93
C ALA A 418 -7.81 16.26 -5.33
N CYS A 419 -7.59 17.56 -5.13
CA CYS A 419 -6.30 18.21 -5.41
C CYS A 419 -5.19 17.76 -4.47
N ASP A 420 -5.49 17.55 -3.18
CA ASP A 420 -4.56 17.00 -2.19
C ASP A 420 -4.11 15.57 -2.58
N ALA A 421 -5.06 14.72 -2.98
CA ALA A 421 -4.76 13.37 -3.47
C ALA A 421 -3.95 13.40 -4.79
N TYR A 422 -4.31 14.29 -5.72
CA TYR A 422 -3.62 14.46 -6.99
C TYR A 422 -2.18 14.92 -6.80
N ALA A 423 -1.94 15.87 -5.88
CA ALA A 423 -0.61 16.38 -5.56
C ALA A 423 0.30 15.31 -4.96
N CYS A 424 -0.24 14.38 -4.16
CA CYS A 424 0.52 13.22 -3.68
C CYS A 424 0.89 12.26 -4.81
N ALA A 425 -0.01 12.04 -5.78
CA ALA A 425 0.21 11.12 -6.89
C ALA A 425 1.16 11.69 -7.98
N HIS A 426 1.21 13.01 -8.18
CA HIS A 426 1.88 13.64 -9.33
C HIS A 426 3.13 14.49 -8.98
N GLY A 427 3.94 14.04 -8.00
CA GLY A 427 5.12 14.76 -7.47
C GLY A 427 6.32 14.98 -8.42
N HIS A 428 6.13 15.06 -9.74
CA HIS A 428 7.21 15.21 -10.73
C HIS A 428 7.68 16.67 -10.85
N SER A 429 8.97 16.88 -11.11
CA SER A 429 9.61 18.21 -11.22
C SER A 429 9.01 19.10 -12.31
N MET A 430 8.59 18.52 -13.44
CA MET A 430 8.00 19.25 -14.57
C MET A 430 6.60 19.80 -14.25
N TYR A 431 5.76 19.03 -13.56
CA TYR A 431 4.44 19.50 -13.12
C TYR A 431 4.59 20.68 -12.15
N ALA A 432 5.52 20.57 -11.19
CA ALA A 432 5.79 21.64 -10.23
C ALA A 432 6.21 22.97 -10.90
N ILE A 433 7.08 22.90 -11.91
CA ILE A 433 7.49 24.09 -12.70
C ILE A 433 6.28 24.66 -13.46
N SER A 434 5.48 23.81 -14.12
CA SER A 434 4.29 24.26 -14.86
C SER A 434 3.26 24.95 -13.96
N LEU A 435 3.07 24.42 -12.75
CA LEU A 435 2.13 24.96 -11.76
C LEU A 435 2.63 26.29 -11.22
N MET A 436 3.94 26.39 -10.94
CA MET A 436 4.58 27.64 -10.52
C MET A 436 4.45 28.74 -11.57
N LEU A 437 4.70 28.44 -12.85
CA LEU A 437 4.58 29.41 -13.94
C LEU A 437 3.15 29.91 -14.09
N ARG A 438 2.16 28.99 -14.07
CA ARG A 438 0.73 29.35 -14.10
C ARG A 438 0.34 30.23 -12.91
N TYR A 439 0.80 29.88 -11.71
CA TYR A 439 0.56 30.65 -10.51
C TYR A 439 1.15 32.06 -10.60
N LEU A 440 2.42 32.20 -11.00
CA LEU A 440 3.07 33.51 -11.15
C LEU A 440 2.40 34.38 -12.22
N TYR A 441 1.96 33.77 -13.33
CA TYR A 441 1.21 34.46 -14.37
C TYR A 441 -0.13 35.02 -13.84
N GLN A 442 -0.88 34.21 -13.08
CA GLN A 442 -2.14 34.67 -12.47
C GLN A 442 -1.91 35.75 -11.41
N VAL A 443 -0.85 35.65 -10.60
CA VAL A 443 -0.49 36.69 -9.62
C VAL A 443 -0.14 37.99 -10.33
N ALA A 444 0.68 37.96 -11.40
CA ALA A 444 1.00 39.14 -12.18
C ALA A 444 -0.25 39.79 -12.81
N GLY A 445 -1.16 38.97 -13.35
CA GLY A 445 -2.45 39.43 -13.87
C GLY A 445 -3.33 40.08 -12.80
N ALA A 446 -3.43 39.47 -11.61
CA ALA A 446 -4.17 40.01 -10.48
C ALA A 446 -3.58 41.35 -9.99
N VAL A 447 -2.26 41.48 -9.94
CA VAL A 447 -1.56 42.72 -9.58
C VAL A 447 -1.86 43.85 -10.57
N LEU A 448 -1.86 43.56 -11.88
CA LEU A 448 -2.18 44.54 -12.91
C LEU A 448 -3.63 45.03 -12.80
N ARG A 449 -4.59 44.12 -12.57
CA ARG A 449 -6.02 44.48 -12.45
C ARG A 449 -6.31 45.28 -11.19
N LEU A 450 -5.74 44.89 -10.05
CA LEU A 450 -5.84 45.64 -8.80
C LEU A 450 -5.17 47.02 -8.91
N GLY A 451 -4.03 47.11 -9.59
CA GLY A 451 -3.36 48.37 -9.88
C GLY A 451 -4.21 49.31 -10.75
N MET A 452 -4.84 48.79 -11.82
CA MET A 452 -5.77 49.57 -12.66
C MET A 452 -7.02 50.01 -11.90
N ALA A 453 -7.58 49.15 -11.05
CA ALA A 453 -8.74 49.49 -10.22
C ALA A 453 -8.40 50.62 -9.23
N ALA A 454 -7.24 50.55 -8.55
CA ALA A 454 -6.76 51.59 -7.65
C ALA A 454 -6.53 52.94 -8.37
N TRP A 455 -6.04 52.90 -9.61
CA TRP A 455 -5.82 54.10 -10.43
C TRP A 455 -7.14 54.73 -10.92
N SER A 456 -8.13 53.91 -11.31
CA SER A 456 -9.45 54.38 -11.74
C SER A 456 -10.31 54.95 -10.59
N GLY A 457 -10.10 54.46 -9.36
CA GLY A 457 -10.77 54.97 -8.15
C GLY A 457 -10.20 56.28 -7.62
N ALA A 458 -8.95 56.62 -7.95
CA ALA A 458 -8.33 57.90 -7.60
C ALA A 458 -8.65 59.03 -8.60
N ALA A 459 -9.28 58.71 -9.73
CA ALA A 459 -9.69 59.64 -10.78
C ALA A 459 -11.19 60.01 -10.74
N ARG A 460 -11.91 59.62 -9.67
CA ARG A 460 -13.24 60.10 -9.29
C ARG A 460 -13.12 60.83 -7.96
#